data_AF-A0A5C8P9Y7-F1
#
_entry.id   AF-A0A5C8P9Y7-F1
#
_cell.length_a   1.000
_cell.length_b   1.000
_cell.length_c   1.000
_cell.angle_alpha   90.00
_cell.angle_beta   90.00
_cell.angle_gamma   90.00
#
_symmetry.space_group_name_H-M   'P 1'
#
loop_
_entity.id
_entity.type
_entity.pdbx_description
1 polymer ?
#
loop_
_entity_poly.entity_id
_entity_poly.type
_entity_poly.pdbx_seq_one_letter_code
_entity_poly.pdbx_strand_id
1 'polypeptide(L)'
;MAQAPLVRPRGIYGDPPRARIGAYGGIGLFGQVDTTADGVVYFIQAIVLRGPDSLAPAIRHARDAHRYMIVSAAEFARRRGQWLFRLHGVQAGPEFRAHADRLARTIGIVGSGMAIEPDYEVALVVPKVLA
;
A
#
# COMPACT_ATOMS: atom_id res chain seq x y z
N MET A 1 10.94 8.36 19.87
CA MET A 1 10.62 7.02 20.36
C MET A 1 10.55 6.10 19.16
N ALA A 2 11.31 5.00 19.12
CA ALA A 2 11.25 4.09 17.99
C ALA A 2 9.86 3.43 17.93
N GLN A 3 9.19 3.52 16.79
CA GLN A 3 7.89 2.89 16.56
C GLN A 3 8.07 1.37 16.70
N ALA A 4 7.21 0.70 17.48
CA ALA A 4 7.30 -0.74 17.66
C ALA A 4 7.31 -1.47 16.29
N PRO A 5 8.10 -2.53 16.12
CA PRO A 5 8.18 -3.23 14.84
C PRO A 5 6.79 -3.71 14.45
N LEU A 6 6.34 -3.34 13.25
CA LEU A 6 5.04 -3.77 12.74
C LEU A 6 4.99 -5.29 12.69
N VAL A 7 4.04 -5.86 13.42
CA VAL A 7 3.77 -7.30 13.40
C VAL A 7 3.20 -7.65 12.04
N ARG A 8 3.84 -8.59 11.33
CA ARG A 8 3.37 -9.09 10.03
C ARG A 8 1.98 -9.73 10.16
N PRO A 9 0.94 -9.17 9.52
CA PRO A 9 -0.40 -9.77 9.55
C PRO A 9 -0.46 -11.11 8.82
N ARG A 10 -1.38 -11.98 9.25
CA ARG A 10 -1.68 -13.25 8.55
C ARG A 10 -2.07 -12.99 7.09
N GLY A 11 -1.57 -13.82 6.17
CA GLY A 11 -1.79 -13.65 4.73
C GLY A 11 -0.77 -12.74 4.05
N ILE A 12 0.21 -12.22 4.78
CA ILE A 12 1.42 -11.61 4.21
C ILE A 12 2.59 -12.60 4.30
N TYR A 13 3.34 -12.74 3.20
CA TYR A 13 4.43 -13.69 3.05
C TYR A 13 5.51 -13.15 2.10
N GLY A 14 6.64 -13.86 1.97
CA GLY A 14 7.74 -13.48 1.08
C GLY A 14 8.66 -12.37 1.62
N ASP A 15 9.70 -12.08 0.84
CA ASP A 15 10.66 -11.00 1.03
C ASP A 15 11.25 -10.60 -0.35
N PRO A 16 10.83 -9.47 -0.98
CA PRO A 16 9.89 -8.46 -0.48
C PRO A 16 8.47 -9.00 -0.24
N PRO A 17 7.69 -8.36 0.65
CA PRO A 17 6.42 -8.90 1.10
C PRO A 17 5.35 -8.90 0.00
N ARG A 18 4.47 -9.89 0.07
CA ARG A 18 3.28 -10.09 -0.76
C ARG A 18 2.08 -10.34 0.13
N ALA A 19 0.95 -9.74 -0.19
CA ALA A 19 -0.30 -9.86 0.54
C ALA A 19 -1.32 -10.65 -0.30
N ARG A 20 -1.94 -11.65 0.33
CA ARG A 20 -3.13 -12.35 -0.18
C ARG A 20 -4.10 -12.53 0.97
N ILE A 21 -4.99 -11.56 1.14
CA ILE A 21 -5.93 -11.47 2.25
C ILE A 21 -7.34 -11.40 1.71
N GLY A 22 -8.20 -12.29 2.22
CA GLY A 22 -9.59 -12.39 1.78
C GLY A 22 -9.74 -13.01 0.38
N ALA A 23 -10.94 -12.90 -0.16
CA ALA A 23 -11.24 -13.29 -1.54
C ALA A 23 -10.92 -12.15 -2.50
N TYR A 24 -10.52 -12.49 -3.73
CA TYR A 24 -10.29 -11.48 -4.77
C TYR A 24 -11.58 -10.70 -5.06
N GLY A 25 -11.52 -9.37 -5.07
CA GLY A 25 -12.69 -8.49 -5.21
C GLY A 25 -13.60 -8.38 -3.97
N GLY A 26 -13.33 -9.15 -2.91
CA GLY A 26 -13.99 -9.03 -1.61
C GLY A 26 -13.18 -8.19 -0.62
N ILE A 27 -13.68 -8.06 0.61
CA ILE A 27 -12.95 -7.40 1.71
C ILE A 27 -11.60 -8.07 1.90
N GLY A 28 -10.53 -7.30 1.72
CA GLY A 28 -9.20 -7.87 1.64
C GLY A 28 -8.18 -7.01 0.90
N LEU A 29 -7.04 -7.64 0.64
CA LEU A 29 -5.89 -7.04 -0.01
C LEU A 29 -5.11 -8.10 -0.80
N PHE A 30 -4.88 -7.81 -2.07
CA PHE A 30 -3.98 -8.51 -2.98
C PHE A 30 -2.97 -7.49 -3.47
N GLY A 31 -1.71 -7.69 -3.12
CA GLY A 31 -0.65 -6.73 -3.40
C GLY A 31 0.74 -7.31 -3.20
N GLN A 32 1.76 -6.63 -3.70
CA GLN A 32 3.16 -6.98 -3.46
C GLN A 32 4.04 -5.75 -3.50
N VAL A 33 5.08 -5.76 -2.66
CA VAL A 33 6.20 -4.83 -2.81
C VAL A 33 7.16 -5.44 -3.81
N ASP A 34 7.69 -4.63 -4.72
CA ASP A 34 8.71 -5.04 -5.67
C ASP A 34 9.75 -3.93 -5.83
N THR A 35 10.90 -4.31 -6.37
CA THR A 35 11.98 -3.38 -6.72
C THR A 35 12.13 -3.34 -8.24
N THR A 36 11.86 -2.18 -8.82
CA THR A 36 12.04 -1.90 -10.24
C THR A 36 13.33 -1.13 -10.49
N ALA A 37 13.67 -0.91 -11.76
CA ALA A 37 14.79 -0.03 -12.13
C ALA A 37 14.62 1.39 -11.56
N ASP A 38 13.37 1.88 -11.50
CA ASP A 38 13.04 3.23 -11.01
C ASP A 38 12.89 3.29 -9.49
N GLY A 39 12.96 2.15 -8.80
CA GLY A 39 12.86 2.07 -7.35
C GLY A 39 11.80 1.12 -6.82
N VAL A 40 11.51 1.28 -5.53
CA VAL A 40 10.52 0.45 -4.84
C VAL A 40 9.11 0.85 -5.23
N VAL A 41 8.30 -0.17 -5.55
CA VAL A 41 6.89 -0.01 -5.92
C VAL A 41 6.06 -0.96 -5.08
N TYR A 42 4.98 -0.45 -4.48
CA TYR A 42 3.94 -1.26 -3.89
C TYR A 42 2.79 -1.41 -4.87
N PHE A 43 2.75 -2.55 -5.54
CA PHE A 43 1.70 -2.95 -6.47
C PHE A 43 0.47 -3.47 -5.74
N ILE A 44 -0.71 -2.97 -6.10
CA ILE A 44 -2.01 -3.39 -5.58
C ILE A 44 -2.84 -3.91 -6.75
N GLN A 45 -3.17 -5.19 -6.73
CA GLN A 45 -4.08 -5.78 -7.72
C GLN A 45 -5.54 -5.65 -7.29
N ALA A 46 -5.84 -5.78 -6.00
CA ALA A 46 -7.18 -5.59 -5.46
C ALA A 46 -7.14 -5.15 -4.00
N ILE A 47 -8.01 -4.22 -3.62
CA ILE A 47 -8.10 -3.76 -2.24
C ILE A 47 -9.52 -3.30 -1.90
N VAL A 48 -10.05 -3.80 -0.77
CA VAL A 48 -11.36 -3.40 -0.25
C VAL A 48 -11.25 -3.26 1.27
N LEU A 49 -11.29 -2.02 1.76
CA LEU A 49 -11.05 -1.65 3.17
C LEU A 49 -12.30 -1.11 3.90
N ARG A 50 -13.48 -1.34 3.32
CA ARG A 50 -14.77 -0.91 3.87
C ARG A 50 -15.85 -1.93 3.52
N GLY A 51 -16.91 -1.97 4.33
CA GLY A 51 -18.01 -2.91 4.22
C GLY A 51 -18.92 -2.81 5.45
N PRO A 52 -19.94 -3.67 5.57
CA PRO A 52 -20.85 -3.68 6.72
C PRO A 52 -20.12 -4.03 8.03
N ASP A 53 -20.66 -3.58 9.16
CA ASP A 53 -20.07 -3.78 10.50
C ASP A 53 -19.94 -5.25 10.90
N SER A 54 -20.78 -6.13 10.35
CA SER A 54 -20.66 -7.58 10.51
C SER A 54 -19.32 -8.14 10.04
N LEU A 55 -18.61 -7.41 9.16
CA LEU A 55 -17.30 -7.77 8.62
C LEU A 55 -16.17 -6.93 9.22
N ALA A 56 -16.42 -6.20 10.32
CA ALA A 56 -15.44 -5.34 10.97
C ALA A 56 -14.08 -6.01 11.29
N PRO A 57 -14.02 -7.30 11.75
CA PRO A 57 -12.74 -7.97 11.94
C PRO A 57 -11.93 -8.13 10.65
N ALA A 58 -12.58 -8.49 9.53
CA ALA A 58 -11.91 -8.63 8.24
C ALA A 58 -11.46 -7.27 7.69
N ILE A 59 -12.25 -6.22 7.89
CA ILE A 59 -11.91 -4.85 7.51
C ILE A 59 -10.67 -4.36 8.27
N ARG A 60 -10.62 -4.58 9.59
CA ARG A 60 -9.45 -4.23 10.42
C ARG A 60 -8.21 -4.96 9.93
N HIS A 61 -8.32 -6.27 9.71
CA HIS A 61 -7.22 -7.08 9.20
C HIS A 61 -6.69 -6.61 7.84
N ALA A 62 -7.58 -6.26 6.91
CA ALA A 62 -7.20 -5.72 5.60
C ALA A 62 -6.50 -4.34 5.72
N ARG A 63 -6.95 -3.48 6.64
CA ARG A 63 -6.32 -2.17 6.92
C ARG A 63 -4.94 -2.33 7.55
N ASP A 64 -4.80 -3.22 8.52
CA ASP A 64 -3.53 -3.52 9.19
C ASP A 64 -2.51 -4.06 8.19
N ALA A 65 -2.94 -4.96 7.30
CA ALA A 65 -2.11 -5.46 6.21
C ALA A 65 -1.73 -4.39 5.20
N HIS A 66 -2.66 -3.52 4.81
CA HIS A 66 -2.35 -2.41 3.92
C HIS A 66 -1.29 -1.48 4.52
N ARG A 67 -1.44 -1.13 5.81
CA ARG A 67 -0.45 -0.34 6.55
C ARG A 67 0.90 -1.05 6.62
N TYR A 68 0.91 -2.35 6.93
CA TYR A 68 2.14 -3.15 6.96
C TYR A 68 2.86 -3.11 5.61
N MET A 69 2.13 -3.26 4.50
CA MET A 69 2.71 -3.23 3.16
C MET A 69 3.28 -1.87 2.79
N ILE A 70 2.58 -0.78 3.12
CA ILE A 70 3.05 0.61 2.92
C ILE A 70 4.35 0.85 3.68
N VAL A 71 4.40 0.48 4.97
CA VAL A 71 5.61 0.69 5.78
C VAL A 71 6.74 -0.23 5.34
N SER A 72 6.44 -1.46 4.94
CA SER A 72 7.46 -2.34 4.37
C SER A 72 8.05 -1.75 3.09
N ALA A 73 7.24 -1.22 2.17
CA ALA A 73 7.73 -0.55 0.98
C ALA A 73 8.64 0.65 1.33
N ALA A 74 8.25 1.46 2.31
CA ALA A 74 9.07 2.57 2.80
C ALA A 74 10.40 2.09 3.43
N GLU A 75 10.39 1.02 4.20
CA GLU A 75 11.59 0.39 4.77
C GLU A 75 12.54 -0.11 3.67
N PHE A 76 12.00 -0.77 2.64
CA PHE A 76 12.76 -1.20 1.47
C PHE A 76 13.37 -0.02 0.71
N ALA A 77 12.59 1.05 0.49
CA ALA A 77 13.04 2.26 -0.17
C ALA A 77 14.14 2.96 0.64
N ARG A 78 13.99 3.07 1.97
CA ARG A 78 14.98 3.62 2.89
C ARG A 78 16.31 2.88 2.79
N ARG A 79 16.30 1.55 2.82
CA ARG A 79 17.52 0.71 2.70
C ARG A 79 18.26 0.93 1.39
N ARG A 80 17.55 1.39 0.35
CA ARG A 80 18.11 1.72 -0.97
C ARG A 80 18.48 3.19 -1.12
N GLY A 81 18.39 3.99 -0.04
CA GLY A 81 18.68 5.43 -0.09
C GLY A 81 17.62 6.25 -0.83
N GLN A 82 16.42 5.70 -1.06
CA GLN A 82 15.35 6.38 -1.78
C GLN A 82 14.50 7.21 -0.82
N TRP A 83 14.20 8.45 -1.23
CA TRP A 83 13.33 9.36 -0.46
C TRP A 83 11.84 9.10 -0.68
N LEU A 84 11.52 8.41 -1.76
CA LEU A 84 10.19 8.17 -2.28
C LEU A 84 10.05 6.70 -2.67
N PHE A 85 8.82 6.21 -2.64
CA PHE A 85 8.42 4.97 -3.33
C PHE A 85 7.06 5.18 -3.97
N ARG A 86 6.71 4.32 -4.94
CA ARG A 86 5.44 4.42 -5.65
C ARG A 86 4.40 3.48 -5.07
N LEU A 87 3.17 3.96 -4.95
CA LEU A 87 1.99 3.14 -4.71
C LEU A 87 1.26 2.99 -6.05
N HIS A 88 1.20 1.78 -6.59
CA HIS A 88 0.67 1.50 -7.93
C HIS A 88 -0.58 0.61 -7.85
N GLY A 89 -1.72 1.10 -8.32
CA GLY A 89 -2.95 0.32 -8.45
C GLY A 89 -3.15 -0.17 -9.87
N VAL A 90 -3.30 -1.49 -10.03
CA VAL A 90 -3.62 -2.12 -11.31
C VAL A 90 -5.11 -1.97 -11.58
N GLN A 91 -5.49 -1.60 -12.81
CA GLN A 91 -6.88 -1.38 -13.22
C GLN A 91 -7.64 -0.47 -12.24
N ALA A 92 -7.01 0.65 -11.89
CA ALA A 92 -7.42 1.51 -10.80
C ALA A 92 -8.72 2.29 -11.12
N GLY A 93 -9.83 1.84 -10.52
CA GLY A 93 -11.10 2.55 -10.55
C GLY A 93 -11.11 3.83 -9.69
N PRO A 94 -12.18 4.66 -9.81
CA PRO A 94 -12.25 5.98 -9.15
C PRO A 94 -12.03 5.95 -7.64
N GLU A 95 -12.57 4.93 -6.95
CA GLU A 95 -12.40 4.79 -5.49
C GLU A 95 -10.95 4.56 -5.08
N PHE A 96 -10.19 3.79 -5.87
CA PHE A 96 -8.77 3.57 -5.62
C PHE A 96 -7.99 4.87 -5.84
N ARG A 97 -8.25 5.58 -6.94
CA ARG A 97 -7.59 6.86 -7.24
C ARG A 97 -7.80 7.86 -6.11
N ALA A 98 -9.05 8.02 -5.66
CA ALA A 98 -9.38 8.89 -4.53
C ALA A 98 -8.69 8.46 -3.22
N HIS A 99 -8.53 7.16 -2.98
CA HIS A 99 -7.78 6.64 -1.83
C HIS A 99 -6.28 6.94 -1.93
N ALA A 100 -5.68 6.68 -3.09
CA ALA A 100 -4.28 6.96 -3.36
C ALA A 100 -3.97 8.46 -3.22
N ASP A 101 -4.82 9.33 -3.76
CA ASP A 101 -4.68 10.78 -3.62
C ASP A 101 -4.77 11.25 -2.17
N ARG A 102 -5.69 10.69 -1.38
CA ARG A 102 -5.76 11.00 0.05
C ARG A 102 -4.47 10.59 0.77
N LEU A 103 -3.93 9.41 0.48
CA LEU A 103 -2.63 8.99 1.04
C LEU A 103 -1.51 9.94 0.61
N ALA A 104 -1.46 10.32 -0.66
CA ALA A 104 -0.46 11.24 -1.18
C ALA A 104 -0.52 12.62 -0.50
N ARG A 105 -1.73 13.12 -0.19
CA ARG A 105 -1.91 14.37 0.56
C ARG A 105 -1.39 14.30 1.99
N THR A 106 -1.54 13.16 2.66
CA THR A 106 -1.14 13.01 4.07
C THR A 106 0.34 12.67 4.22
N ILE A 107 0.83 11.66 3.48
CA ILE A 107 2.15 11.06 3.68
C ILE A 107 2.99 10.98 2.40
N GLY A 108 2.51 11.56 1.30
CA GLY A 108 3.22 11.58 0.02
C GLY A 108 3.49 12.98 -0.51
N ILE A 109 3.54 13.05 -1.84
CA ILE A 109 3.61 14.29 -2.61
C ILE A 109 2.18 14.65 -3.06
N VAL A 110 1.68 15.80 -2.62
CA VAL A 110 0.38 16.34 -3.04
C VAL A 110 0.38 16.50 -4.57
N GLY A 111 -0.64 15.96 -5.24
CA GLY A 111 -0.77 16.07 -6.69
C GLY A 111 0.15 15.16 -7.51
N SER A 112 0.85 14.20 -6.88
CA SER A 112 1.67 13.20 -7.59
C SER A 112 0.87 12.10 -8.29
N GLY A 113 -0.46 12.14 -8.20
CA GLY A 113 -1.34 11.17 -8.82
C GLY A 113 -1.23 11.20 -10.34
N MET A 114 -0.84 10.07 -10.92
CA MET A 114 -0.64 9.92 -12.36
C MET A 114 -1.43 8.71 -12.86
N ALA A 115 -2.27 8.93 -13.87
CA ALA A 115 -2.94 7.86 -14.59
C ALA A 115 -1.98 7.25 -15.62
N ILE A 116 -1.82 5.93 -15.57
CA ILE A 116 -1.05 5.13 -16.51
C ILE A 116 -2.03 4.08 -17.07
N GLU A 117 -2.99 4.52 -17.88
CA GLU A 117 -4.20 3.74 -18.17
C GLU A 117 -3.91 2.28 -18.57
N PRO A 118 -4.55 1.28 -17.92
CA PRO A 118 -5.69 1.40 -16.98
C PRO A 118 -5.32 1.63 -15.50
N ASP A 119 -4.04 1.85 -15.21
CA ASP A 119 -3.47 1.91 -13.86
C ASP A 119 -3.40 3.33 -13.30
N TYR A 120 -3.08 3.43 -12.01
CA TYR A 120 -2.89 4.70 -11.32
C TYR A 120 -1.80 4.61 -10.27
N GLU A 121 -0.92 5.60 -10.22
CA GLU A 121 0.14 5.65 -9.22
C GLU A 121 0.22 7.00 -8.50
N VAL A 122 0.75 6.97 -7.27
CA VAL A 122 1.12 8.15 -6.48
C VAL A 122 2.50 7.94 -5.86
N ALA A 123 3.19 9.03 -5.54
CA ALA A 123 4.47 9.00 -4.83
C ALA A 123 4.26 9.21 -3.32
N LEU A 124 4.78 8.30 -2.50
CA LEU A 124 4.76 8.38 -1.04
C LEU A 124 6.17 8.70 -0.49
N VAL A 125 6.23 9.52 0.56
CA VAL A 125 7.48 10.04 1.13
C VAL A 125 7.94 9.15 2.26
N VAL A 126 9.11 8.54 2.11
CA VAL A 126 9.65 7.53 3.02
C VAL A 126 9.74 8.04 4.47
N PRO A 127 10.37 9.21 4.76
CA PRO A 127 10.42 9.72 6.13
C PRO A 127 9.05 9.96 6.76
N LYS A 128 8.03 10.38 5.98
CA LYS A 128 6.68 10.63 6.50
C LYS A 128 5.94 9.34 6.83
N VAL A 129 6.17 8.30 6.04
CA VAL A 129 5.56 6.97 6.24
C VAL A 129 6.14 6.28 7.49
N LEU A 130 7.43 6.49 7.76
CA LEU A 130 8.16 5.88 8.87
C LEU A 130 8.16 6.70 10.18
N ALA A 131 7.45 7.83 10.22
CA ALA A 131 7.37 8.73 11.37
C ALA A 131 6.44 8.22 12.48
#